data_AF-A0A9X2B486-F1
#
_entry.id   AF-A0A9X2B486-F1
#
_cell.length_a   1.000
_cell.length_b   1.000
_cell.length_c   1.000
_cell.angle_alpha   90.00
_cell.angle_beta   90.00
_cell.angle_gamma   90.00
#
_symmetry.space_group_name_H-M   'P 1'
#
loop_
_entity.id
_entity.type
_entity.pdbx_description
1 polymer ?
#
loop_
_entity_poly.entity_id
_entity_poly.type
_entity_poly.pdbx_seq_one_letter_code
_entity_poly.pdbx_strand_id
1 'polypeptide(L)'
;MEARDSFYQLFSLTEMGFKIISLLIILIIVIGIISIFVYRNRLSGKKIMFFGAELILLGFIFNVIQDFKIYMPSLSFITILLGALVSLIGLVKRD
;
A
#
# COMPACT_ATOMS: atom_id res chain seq x y z
N MET A 1 16.83 -35.49 2.46
CA MET A 1 15.69 -34.81 1.79
C MET A 1 15.25 -33.72 2.73
N GLU A 2 15.87 -32.56 2.61
CA GLU A 2 15.63 -31.43 3.49
C GLU A 2 14.25 -30.86 3.20
N ALA A 3 13.41 -30.81 4.24
CA ALA A 3 12.29 -29.91 4.29
C ALA A 3 12.85 -28.50 4.14
N ARG A 4 12.92 -27.98 2.90
CA ARG A 4 13.11 -26.56 2.67
C ARG A 4 11.86 -25.86 3.21
N ASP A 5 11.97 -25.50 4.48
CA ASP A 5 10.99 -24.79 5.31
C ASP A 5 10.09 -23.88 4.48
N SER A 6 8.78 -24.15 4.52
CA SER A 6 7.74 -23.31 3.91
C SER A 6 7.88 -21.84 4.31
N PHE A 7 8.46 -21.57 5.49
CA PHE A 7 8.80 -20.23 5.95
C PHE A 7 9.79 -19.52 5.03
N TYR A 8 10.87 -20.17 4.60
CA TYR A 8 11.83 -19.57 3.66
C TYR A 8 11.22 -19.35 2.28
N GLN A 9 10.25 -20.18 1.87
CA GLN A 9 9.54 -19.96 0.61
C GLN A 9 8.71 -18.67 0.60
N LEU A 10 8.18 -18.25 1.75
CA LEU A 10 7.45 -16.97 1.90
C LEU A 10 8.35 -15.74 1.66
N PHE A 11 9.64 -15.84 1.99
CA PHE A 11 10.63 -14.76 1.82
C PHE A 11 11.49 -14.90 0.57
N SER A 12 11.40 -16.04 -0.12
CA SER A 12 11.97 -16.20 -1.45
C SER A 12 11.07 -15.57 -2.50
N LEU A 13 11.65 -14.86 -3.47
CA LEU A 13 10.98 -14.32 -4.67
C LEU A 13 10.56 -15.44 -5.64
N THR A 14 9.88 -16.47 -5.12
CA THR A 14 9.10 -17.41 -5.93
C THR A 14 7.81 -16.72 -6.37
N GLU A 15 7.23 -17.16 -7.49
CA GLU A 15 5.97 -16.59 -8.01
C GLU A 15 4.85 -16.60 -6.95
N MET A 16 4.82 -17.64 -6.10
CA MET A 16 3.87 -17.75 -4.99
C MET A 16 4.16 -16.75 -3.87
N GLY A 17 5.43 -16.59 -3.46
CA GLY A 17 5.85 -15.61 -2.45
C GLY A 17 5.50 -14.18 -2.88
N PHE A 18 5.75 -13.82 -4.14
CA PHE A 18 5.40 -12.51 -4.68
C PHE A 18 3.88 -12.25 -4.64
N LYS A 19 3.05 -13.23 -5.03
CA LYS A 19 1.59 -13.11 -4.96
C LYS A 19 1.09 -12.91 -3.52
N ILE A 20 1.64 -13.64 -2.56
CA ILE A 20 1.29 -13.51 -1.13
C ILE A 20 1.66 -12.12 -0.61
N ILE A 21 2.90 -11.66 -0.87
CA ILE A 21 3.37 -10.35 -0.43
C ILE A 21 2.52 -9.24 -1.06
N SER A 22 2.23 -9.34 -2.36
CA SER A 22 1.37 -8.37 -3.04
C SER A 22 -0.02 -8.30 -2.42
N LEU A 23 -0.62 -9.46 -2.10
CA LEU A 23 -1.93 -9.53 -1.44
C LEU A 23 -1.90 -8.91 -0.04
N LEU A 24 -0.85 -9.16 0.75
CA LEU A 24 -0.67 -8.57 2.07
C LEU A 24 -0.55 -7.04 2.00
N ILE A 25 0.21 -6.53 1.04
CA ILE A 25 0.37 -5.09 0.82
C ILE A 25 -0.97 -4.44 0.45
N ILE A 26 -1.71 -5.04 -0.48
CA ILE A 26 -3.05 -4.55 -0.86
C ILE A 26 -3.99 -4.55 0.35
N LEU A 27 -3.96 -5.60 1.17
CA LEU A 27 -4.78 -5.71 2.37
C LEU A 27 -4.46 -4.62 3.40
N ILE A 28 -3.18 -4.30 3.62
CA ILE A 28 -2.77 -3.19 4.50
C ILE A 28 -3.27 -1.84 3.96
N ILE A 29 -3.16 -1.59 2.65
CA ILE A 29 -3.65 -0.36 2.03
C ILE A 29 -5.17 -0.22 2.27
N VAL A 30 -5.94 -1.29 2.03
CA VAL A 30 -7.39 -1.30 2.22
C VAL A 30 -7.76 -1.04 3.68
N ILE A 31 -7.14 -1.73 4.64
CA ILE A 31 -7.39 -1.53 6.07
C ILE A 31 -7.04 -0.11 6.51
N GLY A 32 -5.94 0.44 6.02
CA GLY A 32 -5.52 1.82 6.31
C GLY A 32 -6.54 2.85 5.83
N ILE A 33 -7.02 2.69 4.58
CA ILE A 33 -8.07 3.55 4.02
C ILE A 33 -9.37 3.45 4.84
N ILE A 34 -9.84 2.24 5.14
CA ILE A 34 -11.04 2.02 5.94
C ILE A 34 -10.89 2.68 7.32
N SER A 35 -9.74 2.51 7.95
CA SER A 35 -9.44 3.11 9.26
C SER A 35 -9.49 4.63 9.22
N ILE A 36 -9.01 5.27 8.15
CA ILE A 36 -9.14 6.71 7.95
C ILE A 36 -10.61 7.13 7.87
N PHE A 37 -11.43 6.41 7.11
CA PHE A 37 -12.86 6.73 6.98
C PHE A 37 -13.63 6.54 8.28
N VAL A 38 -13.38 5.45 9.00
CA VAL A 38 -14.04 5.11 10.27
C VAL A 38 -13.65 6.09 11.38
N TYR A 39 -12.35 6.40 11.49
CA TYR A 39 -11.82 7.27 12.55
C TYR A 39 -11.60 8.71 12.09
N ARG A 40 -12.18 9.14 10.96
CA ARG A 40 -11.96 10.46 10.34
C ARG A 40 -12.17 11.62 11.30
N ASN A 41 -13.13 11.50 12.24
CA ASN A 41 -13.43 12.54 13.21
C ASN A 41 -12.32 12.72 14.26
N ARG A 42 -11.55 11.66 14.56
CA ARG A 42 -10.48 11.65 15.56
C ARG A 42 -9.09 11.94 14.97
N LEU A 43 -8.92 11.79 13.65
CA LEU A 43 -7.66 12.03 12.96
C LEU A 43 -7.57 13.46 12.45
N SER A 44 -6.54 14.22 12.79
CA SER A 44 -6.37 15.57 12.23
C SER A 44 -6.18 15.53 10.70
N GLY A 45 -6.58 16.60 10.01
CA GLY A 45 -6.37 16.76 8.57
C GLY A 45 -4.92 16.53 8.18
N LYS A 46 -3.98 17.04 8.98
CA LYS A 46 -2.53 16.81 8.82
C LYS A 46 -2.14 15.33 8.82
N LYS A 47 -2.73 14.51 9.71
CA LYS A 47 -2.44 13.06 9.77
C LYS A 47 -2.99 12.33 8.54
N ILE A 48 -4.19 12.72 8.10
CA ILE A 48 -4.80 12.16 6.88
C ILE A 48 -3.97 12.55 5.64
N MET A 49 -3.53 13.80 5.56
CA MET A 49 -2.63 14.28 4.50
C MET A 49 -1.32 13.49 4.45
N PHE A 50 -0.71 13.25 5.61
CA PHE A 50 0.54 12.51 5.74
C PHE A 50 0.39 11.08 5.23
N PHE A 51 -0.68 10.37 5.62
CA PHE A 51 -0.95 9.03 5.10
C PHE A 51 -1.18 9.03 3.58
N GLY A 52 -1.86 10.05 3.04
CA GLY A 52 -2.00 10.23 1.60
C GLY A 52 -0.64 10.38 0.88
N ALA A 53 0.29 11.12 1.47
CA ALA A 53 1.66 11.27 0.96
C ALA A 53 2.44 9.95 1.01
N GLU A 54 2.29 9.15 2.07
CA GLU A 54 2.89 7.81 2.18
C GLU A 54 2.39 6.87 1.08
N LEU A 55 1.08 6.90 0.77
CA LEU A 55 0.54 6.12 -0.35
C LEU A 55 1.11 6.56 -1.71
N ILE A 56 1.26 7.87 -1.94
CA ILE A 56 1.91 8.37 -3.16
C ILE A 56 3.34 7.85 -3.26
N LEU A 57 4.11 7.95 -2.18
CA LEU A 57 5.49 7.45 -2.12
C LEU A 57 5.56 5.94 -2.35
N LEU A 58 4.63 5.18 -1.77
CA LEU A 58 4.53 3.73 -1.98
C LEU A 58 4.26 3.39 -3.45
N GLY A 59 3.40 4.14 -4.13
CA GLY A 59 3.15 3.96 -5.55
C GLY A 59 4.39 4.21 -6.42
N PHE A 60 5.24 5.19 -6.06
CA PHE A 60 6.55 5.36 -6.70
C PHE A 60 7.48 4.17 -6.44
N ILE A 61 7.50 3.63 -5.22
CA ILE A 61 8.30 2.45 -4.88
C ILE A 61 7.89 1.24 -5.73
N PHE A 62 6.59 1.02 -5.98
CA PHE A 62 6.14 -0.06 -6.88
C PHE A 62 6.64 0.09 -8.31
N ASN A 63 6.91 1.31 -8.78
CA ASN A 63 7.47 1.54 -10.11
C ASN A 63 9.00 1.35 -10.15
N VAL A 64 9.67 1.36 -9.00
CA VAL A 64 11.11 1.06 -8.88
C VAL A 64 11.37 -0.44 -8.82
N ILE A 65 10.50 -1.19 -8.13
CA ILE A 65 10.65 -2.64 -7.99
C ILE A 65 10.22 -3.33 -9.29
N GLN A 66 11.15 -4.07 -9.92
CA GLN A 66 10.95 -4.68 -11.23
C GLN A 66 9.74 -5.63 -11.29
N ASP A 67 9.53 -6.45 -10.26
CA ASP A 67 8.42 -7.40 -10.22
C ASP A 67 7.05 -6.69 -10.24
N PHE A 68 6.89 -5.65 -9.40
CA PHE A 68 5.65 -4.86 -9.40
C PHE A 68 5.46 -4.12 -10.72
N LYS A 69 6.52 -3.59 -11.30
CA LYS A 69 6.47 -2.87 -12.59
C LYS A 69 6.01 -3.77 -13.75
N ILE A 70 6.44 -5.03 -13.78
CA ILE A 70 6.12 -5.97 -14.87
C ILE A 70 4.76 -6.64 -14.64
N TYR A 71 4.53 -7.18 -13.44
CA TYR A 71 3.35 -7.99 -13.16
C TYR A 71 2.13 -7.18 -12.71
N MET A 72 2.33 -5.99 -12.14
CA MET A 72 1.26 -5.15 -11.58
C MET A 72 1.45 -3.66 -11.93
N PRO A 73 1.60 -3.28 -13.21
CA PRO A 73 1.93 -1.90 -13.60
C PRO A 73 0.90 -0.87 -13.13
N SER A 74 -0.38 -1.22 -13.12
CA SER A 74 -1.47 -0.34 -12.69
C SER A 74 -1.50 -0.10 -11.17
N LEU A 75 -0.88 -0.97 -10.36
CA LEU A 75 -0.87 -0.83 -8.90
C LEU A 75 -0.23 0.49 -8.49
N SER A 76 0.91 0.83 -9.09
CA SER A 76 1.62 2.11 -8.85
C SER A 76 0.69 3.32 -9.05
N PHE A 77 -0.01 3.36 -10.19
CA PHE A 77 -0.92 4.44 -10.55
C PHE A 77 -2.13 4.52 -9.62
N ILE A 78 -2.73 3.38 -9.31
CA ILE A 78 -3.89 3.30 -8.42
C ILE A 78 -3.49 3.78 -7.01
N THR A 79 -2.35 3.34 -6.48
CA THR A 79 -1.88 3.77 -5.16
C THR A 79 -1.58 5.26 -5.11
N ILE A 80 -0.98 5.83 -6.16
CA ILE A 80 -0.76 7.29 -6.26
C ILE A 80 -2.08 8.05 -6.28
N LEU A 81 -3.04 7.62 -7.11
CA LEU A 81 -4.35 8.27 -7.18
C LEU A 81 -5.11 8.21 -5.85
N LEU A 82 -5.08 7.05 -5.18
CA LEU A 82 -5.66 6.90 -3.84
C LEU A 82 -4.96 7.81 -2.83
N GLY A 83 -3.63 7.87 -2.84
CA GLY A 83 -2.87 8.74 -1.96
C GLY A 83 -3.17 10.23 -2.18
N ALA A 84 -3.29 10.65 -3.45
CA ALA A 84 -3.70 12.01 -3.80
C ALA A 84 -5.10 12.34 -3.29
N LEU A 85 -6.08 11.44 -3.48
CA LEU A 85 -7.43 11.62 -2.96
C LEU A 85 -7.46 11.73 -1.43
N VAL A 86 -6.74 10.83 -0.73
CA VAL A 86 -6.65 10.87 0.74
C VAL A 86 -5.99 12.17 1.20
N SER A 87 -4.95 12.62 0.50
CA SER A 87 -4.29 13.89 0.82
C SER A 87 -5.23 15.09 0.67
N LEU A 88 -6.03 15.13 -0.41
CA LEU A 88 -7.05 16.16 -0.60
C LEU A 88 -8.13 16.13 0.48
N ILE A 89 -8.58 14.94 0.90
CA ILE A 89 -9.54 14.79 2.01
C ILE A 89 -8.94 15.39 3.30
N GLY A 90 -7.68 15.10 3.59
CA GLY A 90 -6.98 15.66 4.75
C GLY A 90 -6.85 17.18 4.68
N LEU A 91 -6.60 17.74 3.49
CA LEU A 91 -6.47 19.18 3.27
C LEU A 91 -7.78 19.94 3.51
N VAL A 92 -8.91 19.38 3.08
CA VAL A 92 -10.24 20.02 3.23
C VAL A 92 -10.79 19.87 4.65
N LYS A 93 -10.26 18.92 5.43
CA LYS A 93 -10.70 18.71 6.80
C LYS A 93 -10.33 19.93 7.66
N ARG A 94 -11.35 20.61 8.17
CA ARG A 94 -11.20 21.63 9.21
C ARG A 94 -10.95 20.92 10.54
N ASP A 95 -9.77 21.14 11.10
CA ASP A 95 -9.38 20.66 12.43
C ASP A 95 -10.08 21.44 13.54
#